data_AF-A0A7C6E811-F1
#
_entry.id   AF-A0A7C6E811-F1
#
_cell.length_a   1.000
_cell.length_b   1.000
_cell.length_c   1.000
_cell.angle_alpha   90.00
_cell.angle_beta   90.00
_cell.angle_gamma   90.00
#
_symmetry.space_group_name_H-M   'P 1'
#
loop_
_entity.id
_entity.type
_entity.pdbx_description
1 polymer ?
#
loop_
_entity_poly.entity_id
_entity_poly.type
_entity_poly.pdbx_seq_one_letter_code
_entity_poly.pdbx_strand_id
1 'polypeptide(L)'
;MGYCGAPGGLLGMTSVRGKRLSYACWLNRVRLVPDSRGTPIRSAAEMHWVACFPDVSRAWNRPPVLFELHLPHESPAWGLTTKRIELDKADGMIAVPTGPGLGIEINRDELERYRWLRPGWCARCASSTATCAASSRSCSRLSSS
;
A
#
# COMPACT_ATOMS: atom_id res chain seq x y z
N MET A 1 17.74 2.99 17.63
CA MET A 1 17.67 3.61 16.29
C MET A 1 16.33 3.23 15.68
N GLY A 2 15.31 4.08 15.83
CA GLY A 2 13.97 3.83 15.31
C GLY A 2 13.82 4.41 13.92
N TYR A 3 13.60 3.56 12.92
CA TYR A 3 13.13 4.01 11.61
C TYR A 3 11.65 4.40 11.77
N CYS A 4 11.39 5.70 11.81
CA CYS A 4 10.05 6.24 11.57
C CYS A 4 9.77 6.10 10.06
N GLY A 5 9.43 4.88 9.63
CA GLY A 5 8.84 4.68 8.32
C GLY A 5 7.51 5.42 8.32
N ALA A 6 7.45 6.55 7.62
CA ALA A 6 6.23 7.33 7.50
C ALA A 6 5.07 6.40 7.09
N PRO A 7 3.97 6.33 7.87
CA PRO A 7 2.78 5.63 7.43
C PRO A 7 2.21 6.39 6.23
N GLY A 8 2.60 6.01 5.02
CA GLY A 8 2.08 6.56 3.77
C GLY A 8 2.60 7.94 3.31
N GLY A 9 3.81 8.36 3.70
CA GLY A 9 4.46 9.55 3.09
C GLY A 9 5.25 9.12 1.85
N LEU A 10 5.10 9.67 0.63
CA LEU A 10 4.93 11.07 0.22
C LEU A 10 3.81 11.27 -0.83
N LEU A 11 3.14 10.21 -1.27
CA LEU A 11 1.94 10.29 -2.09
C LEU A 11 1.04 9.13 -1.70
N GLY A 12 -0.19 9.39 -1.28
CA GLY A 12 -1.21 8.35 -1.29
C GLY A 12 -1.33 7.82 -2.73
N MET A 13 -0.74 6.66 -3.00
CA MET A 13 -0.75 5.94 -4.28
C MET A 13 -2.14 5.34 -4.54
N THR A 14 -3.18 6.14 -4.33
CA THR A 14 -4.44 5.94 -5.02
C THR A 14 -4.15 6.06 -6.51
N SER A 15 -4.74 5.17 -7.31
CA SER A 15 -4.49 5.03 -8.75
C SER A 15 -4.59 6.37 -9.51
N VAL A 16 -5.32 7.35 -8.98
CA VAL A 16 -5.49 8.69 -9.55
C VAL A 16 -4.20 9.54 -9.51
N ARG A 17 -3.47 9.58 -8.38
CA ARG A 17 -2.20 10.32 -8.30
C ARG A 17 -1.06 9.56 -8.98
N GLY A 18 -1.06 8.23 -8.87
CA GLY A 18 -0.11 7.37 -9.58
C GLY A 18 -0.17 7.60 -11.10
N LYS A 19 -1.36 7.57 -11.71
CA LYS A 19 -1.53 7.80 -13.16
C LYS A 19 -0.89 9.11 -13.63
N ARG A 20 -1.10 10.22 -12.91
CA ARG A 20 -0.51 11.52 -13.28
C ARG A 20 1.01 11.48 -13.25
N LEU A 21 1.60 10.83 -12.24
CA LEU A 21 3.03 10.63 -12.16
C LEU A 21 3.54 9.76 -13.31
N SER A 22 2.86 8.65 -13.64
CA SER A 22 3.22 7.80 -14.79
C SER A 22 3.26 8.59 -16.09
N TYR A 23 2.27 9.46 -16.35
CA TYR A 23 2.27 10.31 -17.54
C TYR A 23 3.40 11.34 -17.53
N ALA A 24 3.70 11.96 -16.39
CA ALA A 24 4.83 12.89 -16.27
C ALA A 24 6.17 12.17 -16.54
N CYS A 25 6.37 10.98 -15.97
CA CYS A 25 7.54 10.16 -16.24
C CYS A 25 7.64 9.77 -17.72
N TRP A 26 6.52 9.36 -18.33
CA TRP A 26 6.45 9.00 -19.74
C TRP A 26 6.84 10.18 -20.66
N LEU A 27 6.28 11.38 -20.42
CA LEU A 27 6.62 12.60 -21.17
C LEU A 27 8.10 12.97 -21.08
N ASN A 28 8.73 12.71 -19.93
CA ASN A 28 10.13 13.03 -19.69
C ASN A 28 11.09 11.86 -20.02
N ARG A 29 10.58 10.75 -20.58
CA ARG A 29 11.36 9.53 -20.85
C ARG A 29 12.10 9.00 -19.61
N VAL A 30 11.52 9.21 -18.44
CA VAL A 30 12.03 8.69 -17.17
C VAL A 30 11.32 7.37 -16.88
N ARG A 31 12.10 6.32 -16.62
CA ARG A 31 11.54 5.03 -16.21
C ARG A 31 10.99 5.12 -14.78
N LEU A 32 9.75 4.70 -14.60
CA LEU A 32 9.11 4.61 -13.29
C LEU A 32 9.12 3.15 -12.81
N VAL A 33 9.63 2.93 -11.60
CA VAL A 33 9.56 1.66 -10.88
C VAL A 33 9.00 1.99 -9.49
N PRO A 34 7.81 1.50 -9.11
CA PRO A 34 7.26 1.78 -7.81
C PRO A 34 7.97 0.98 -6.72
N ASP A 35 8.17 1.65 -5.58
CA ASP A 35 8.59 1.02 -4.32
C ASP A 35 7.36 0.47 -3.61
N SER A 36 7.29 -0.85 -3.48
CA SER A 36 6.12 -1.59 -2.98
C SER A 36 6.24 -2.03 -1.52
N ARG A 37 7.04 -1.34 -0.69
CA ARG A 37 7.16 -1.66 0.74
C ARG A 37 5.81 -1.58 1.46
N GLY A 38 5.36 -2.70 2.03
CA GLY A 38 4.20 -2.72 2.92
C GLY A 38 3.39 -4.01 2.91
N THR A 39 2.07 -3.86 2.88
CA THR A 39 1.10 -4.95 2.98
C THR A 39 0.75 -5.51 1.59
N PRO A 40 0.26 -6.76 1.49
CA PRO A 40 -0.19 -7.34 0.22
C PRO A 40 -1.30 -6.52 -0.48
N ILE A 41 -2.07 -5.72 0.28
CA ILE A 41 -3.09 -4.82 -0.26
C ILE A 41 -2.45 -3.70 -1.09
N ARG A 42 -1.35 -3.13 -0.59
CA ARG A 42 -0.59 -2.12 -1.32
C ARG A 42 0.03 -2.71 -2.57
N SER A 43 0.67 -3.89 -2.46
CA SER A 43 1.26 -4.59 -3.59
C SER A 43 0.23 -4.85 -4.68
N ALA A 44 -0.96 -5.36 -4.35
CA ALA A 44 -2.03 -5.57 -5.34
C ALA A 44 -2.45 -4.27 -6.04
N ALA A 45 -2.61 -3.17 -5.30
CA ALA A 45 -2.98 -1.87 -5.87
C ALA A 45 -1.91 -1.32 -6.83
N GLU A 46 -0.64 -1.47 -6.48
CA GLU A 46 0.47 -1.03 -7.31
C GLU A 46 0.65 -1.92 -8.55
N MET A 47 0.46 -3.24 -8.44
CA MET A 47 0.48 -4.15 -9.58
C MET A 47 -0.57 -3.76 -10.63
N HIS A 48 -1.80 -3.44 -10.18
CA HIS A 48 -2.85 -2.93 -11.07
C HIS A 48 -2.47 -1.60 -11.73
N TRP A 49 -1.82 -0.70 -10.99
CA TRP A 49 -1.36 0.58 -11.53
C TRP A 49 -0.24 0.39 -12.58
N VAL A 50 0.71 -0.48 -12.28
CA VAL A 50 1.87 -0.81 -13.13
C VAL A 50 1.44 -1.53 -14.41
N ALA A 51 0.44 -2.41 -14.35
CA ALA A 51 -0.17 -3.03 -15.52
C ALA A 51 -0.77 -2.01 -16.51
N CYS A 52 -1.08 -0.79 -16.07
CA CYS A 52 -1.58 0.28 -16.91
C CYS A 52 -0.49 1.23 -17.45
N PHE A 53 0.80 0.96 -17.22
CA PHE A 53 1.86 1.84 -17.71
C PHE A 53 1.88 1.86 -19.24
N PRO A 54 1.88 3.05 -19.87
CA PRO A 54 2.07 3.13 -21.30
C PRO A 54 3.51 2.73 -21.65
N ASP A 55 3.67 2.08 -22.80
CA ASP A 55 4.99 1.77 -23.32
C ASP A 55 5.80 3.05 -23.55
N VAL A 56 7.00 3.09 -22.97
CA VAL A 56 7.90 4.25 -23.08
C VAL A 56 8.46 4.39 -24.51
N SER A 57 8.55 3.28 -25.27
CA SER A 57 8.93 3.29 -26.68
C SER A 57 8.29 2.12 -27.44
N ARG A 58 8.09 2.30 -28.76
CA ARG A 58 7.73 1.20 -29.69
C ARG A 58 8.96 0.41 -30.15
N ALA A 59 10.05 0.42 -29.37
CA ALA A 59 11.24 -0.32 -29.73
C ALA A 59 10.94 -1.83 -29.80
N TRP A 60 11.66 -2.53 -30.67
CA TRP A 60 11.51 -3.99 -30.84
C TRP A 60 11.77 -4.75 -29.53
N ASN A 61 12.69 -4.26 -28.70
CA ASN A 61 13.00 -4.80 -27.38
C ASN A 61 12.69 -3.76 -26.29
N ARG A 62 11.43 -3.73 -25.84
CA ARG A 62 11.01 -2.84 -24.75
C ARG A 62 11.62 -3.31 -23.43
N PRO A 63 12.14 -2.39 -22.59
CA PRO A 63 12.58 -2.78 -21.25
C PRO A 63 11.38 -3.35 -20.48
N PRO A 64 11.56 -4.44 -19.72
CA PRO A 64 10.47 -5.05 -18.97
C PRO A 64 9.96 -4.09 -17.90
N VAL A 65 8.70 -4.26 -17.55
CA VAL A 65 8.12 -3.60 -16.39
C VAL A 65 8.69 -4.26 -15.13
N LEU A 66 9.28 -3.44 -14.25
CA LEU A 66 9.84 -3.92 -13.00
C LEU A 66 8.91 -3.54 -11.85
N PHE A 67 8.83 -4.44 -10.89
CA PHE A 67 8.04 -4.30 -9.69
C PHE A 67 8.88 -4.80 -8.52
N GLU A 68 9.06 -3.96 -7.50
CA GLU A 68 9.60 -4.41 -6.24
C GLU A 68 8.56 -5.35 -5.59
N LEU A 69 8.99 -6.47 -5.01
CA LEU A 69 8.10 -7.33 -4.24
C LEU A 69 8.82 -7.81 -2.99
N HIS A 70 8.28 -7.47 -1.83
CA HIS A 70 8.72 -8.07 -0.57
C HIS A 70 8.18 -9.48 -0.44
N LEU A 71 9.05 -10.46 -0.25
CA LEU A 71 8.62 -11.85 -0.25
C LEU A 71 7.82 -12.20 1.02
N PRO A 72 6.96 -13.25 0.96
CA PRO A 72 6.09 -13.63 2.07
C PRO A 72 6.78 -13.88 3.41
N HIS A 73 8.04 -14.30 3.40
CA HIS A 73 8.81 -14.60 4.61
C HIS A 73 9.43 -13.35 5.26
N GLU A 74 9.37 -12.20 4.59
CA GLU A 74 9.98 -10.95 5.05
C GLU A 74 9.03 -10.10 5.90
N SER A 75 7.72 -10.39 5.88
CA SER A 75 6.72 -9.60 6.60
C SER A 75 5.52 -10.44 7.08
N PRO A 76 5.08 -10.29 8.34
CA PRO A 76 3.86 -10.94 8.82
C PRO A 76 2.59 -10.41 8.13
N ALA A 77 2.65 -9.26 7.46
CA ALA A 77 1.51 -8.66 6.76
C ALA A 77 0.95 -9.54 5.63
N TRP A 78 1.71 -10.52 5.16
CA TRP A 78 1.28 -11.47 4.12
C TRP A 78 0.14 -12.41 4.56
N GLY A 79 -0.14 -12.51 5.86
CA GLY A 79 -1.33 -13.20 6.38
C GLY A 79 -2.64 -12.43 6.16
N LEU A 80 -2.58 -11.14 5.81
CA LEU A 80 -3.76 -10.27 5.67
C LEU A 80 -4.62 -10.60 4.45
N THR A 81 -4.13 -11.42 3.53
CA THR A 81 -4.86 -11.86 2.33
C THR A 81 -5.04 -13.37 2.32
N THR A 82 -6.24 -13.85 2.00
CA THR A 82 -6.55 -15.29 1.95
C THR A 82 -5.69 -16.03 0.94
N LYS A 83 -5.48 -15.42 -0.24
CA LYS A 83 -4.58 -15.90 -1.29
C LYS A 83 -3.35 -15.00 -1.35
N ARG A 84 -2.16 -15.60 -1.36
CA ARG A 84 -0.90 -14.86 -1.49
C ARG A 84 -0.61 -14.53 -2.94
N ILE A 85 0.07 -13.40 -3.13
CA ILE A 85 0.68 -13.05 -4.41
C ILE A 85 2.01 -13.80 -4.45
N GLU A 86 2.18 -14.64 -5.45
CA GLU A 86 3.35 -15.51 -5.58
C GLU A 86 4.17 -15.12 -6.80
N LEU A 87 5.48 -15.22 -6.65
CA LEU A 87 6.45 -15.10 -7.73
C LEU A 87 6.55 -16.47 -8.43
N ASP A 88 6.43 -16.48 -9.75
CA ASP A 88 6.83 -17.66 -10.52
C ASP A 88 8.35 -17.81 -10.44
N LYS A 89 8.79 -18.95 -9.91
CA LYS A 89 10.21 -19.23 -9.69
C LYS A 89 10.96 -19.53 -10.99
N ALA A 90 10.25 -19.89 -12.06
CA ALA A 90 10.87 -20.26 -13.32
C ALA A 90 11.38 -19.03 -14.10
N ASP A 91 10.62 -17.93 -14.08
CA ASP A 91 10.91 -16.73 -14.87
C ASP A 91 11.02 -15.44 -14.03
N GLY A 92 10.71 -15.50 -12.73
CA GLY A 92 10.73 -14.34 -11.84
C GLY A 92 9.58 -13.37 -12.09
N MET A 93 8.50 -13.82 -12.74
CA MET A 93 7.34 -12.98 -13.06
C MET A 93 6.26 -13.10 -11.98
N ILE A 94 5.42 -12.07 -11.87
CA ILE A 94 4.31 -12.02 -10.92
C ILE A 94 3.03 -11.76 -11.69
N ALA A 95 2.03 -12.62 -11.51
CA ALA A 95 0.73 -12.44 -12.15
C ALA A 95 -0.09 -11.35 -11.44
N VAL A 96 -0.62 -10.40 -12.21
CA VAL A 96 -1.55 -9.39 -11.70
C VAL A 96 -2.88 -10.07 -11.31
N PRO A 97 -3.42 -9.83 -10.10
CA PRO A 97 -4.71 -10.40 -9.70
C PRO A 97 -5.84 -9.98 -10.63
N THR A 98 -6.66 -10.92 -11.09
CA THR A 98 -7.70 -10.68 -12.11
C THR A 98 -9.12 -10.56 -11.57
N GLY A 99 -9.33 -10.80 -10.27
CA GLY A 99 -10.63 -10.64 -9.63
C GLY A 99 -11.10 -9.18 -9.63
N PRO A 100 -12.39 -8.92 -9.34
CA PRO A 100 -12.94 -7.57 -9.31
C PRO A 100 -12.23 -6.67 -8.28
N GLY A 101 -12.15 -5.37 -8.59
CA GLY A 101 -11.45 -4.40 -7.75
C GLY A 101 -9.95 -4.65 -7.73
N LEU A 102 -9.38 -4.93 -6.55
CA LEU A 102 -7.96 -5.29 -6.40
C LEU A 102 -7.68 -6.76 -6.69
N GLY A 103 -8.71 -7.60 -6.85
CA GLY A 103 -8.54 -9.04 -7.09
C GLY A 103 -7.98 -9.84 -5.91
N ILE A 104 -8.05 -9.29 -4.70
CA ILE A 104 -7.63 -9.95 -3.45
C ILE A 104 -8.79 -10.01 -2.45
N GLU A 105 -8.71 -10.97 -1.54
CA GLU A 105 -9.64 -11.11 -0.42
C GLU A 105 -8.89 -10.91 0.90
N ILE A 106 -9.48 -10.10 1.80
CA ILE A 106 -8.86 -9.73 3.08
C ILE A 106 -9.25 -10.75 4.15
N ASN A 107 -8.25 -11.30 4.83
CA ASN A 107 -8.44 -12.10 6.04
C ASN A 107 -8.72 -11.17 7.23
N ARG A 108 -9.99 -11.05 7.62
CA ARG A 108 -10.42 -10.16 8.71
C ARG A 108 -9.97 -10.64 10.09
N ASP A 109 -9.82 -11.95 10.28
CA ASP A 109 -9.34 -12.51 11.54
C ASP A 109 -7.87 -12.09 11.78
N GLU A 110 -7.06 -12.11 10.73
CA GLU A 110 -5.68 -11.60 10.78
C GLU A 110 -5.63 -10.09 11.06
N LEU A 111 -6.54 -9.33 10.44
CA LEU A 111 -6.63 -7.91 10.66
C LEU A 111 -6.94 -7.58 12.13
N GLU A 112 -7.82 -8.35 12.79
CA GLU A 112 -8.13 -8.16 14.20
C GLU A 112 -6.94 -8.53 15.09
N ARG A 113 -6.17 -9.58 14.76
CA ARG A 113 -4.93 -9.95 15.49
C ARG A 113 -3.90 -8.83 15.50
N TYR A 114 -3.77 -8.10 14.40
CA TYR A 114 -2.84 -6.97 14.26
C TYR A 114 -3.50 -5.61 14.44
N ARG A 115 -4.77 -5.58 14.89
CA ARG A 115 -5.46 -4.33 15.13
C ARG A 115 -4.73 -3.55 16.19
N TRP A 116 -4.24 -2.39 15.81
CA TRP A 116 -3.55 -1.50 16.72
C TRP A 116 -4.57 -0.83 17.66
N LEU A 117 -5.02 -1.57 18.66
CA LEU A 117 -5.68 -1.02 19.83
C LEU A 117 -4.58 -0.45 20.71
N ARG A 118 -4.28 0.85 20.59
CA ARG A 118 -3.88 1.60 21.77
C ARG A 118 -5.16 2.01 22.48
N PRO A 119 -5.54 1.37 23.60
CA PRO A 119 -6.57 1.93 24.46
C PRO A 119 -6.11 3.34 24.82
N GLY A 120 -6.89 4.30 24.38
CA GLY A 120 -6.64 5.69 24.69
C GLY A 120 -5.60 6.40 23.82
N TRP A 121 -5.76 6.38 22.50
CA TRP A 121 -5.07 7.29 21.59
C TRP A 121 -6.10 8.07 20.75
N CYS A 122 -6.13 9.39 20.89
CA CYS A 122 -7.01 10.28 20.14
C CYS A 122 -6.41 10.51 18.73
N ALA A 123 -7.01 9.93 17.69
CA ALA A 123 -6.58 10.13 16.30
C ALA A 123 -6.67 11.60 15.83
N ARG A 124 -7.55 12.42 16.44
CA ARG A 124 -7.68 13.86 16.16
C ARG A 124 -6.53 14.69 16.75
N CYS A 125 -5.90 14.17 17.81
CA CYS A 125 -4.98 14.92 18.66
C CYS A 125 -3.54 14.37 18.59
N ALA A 126 -3.36 13.20 17.96
CA ALA A 126 -2.14 12.40 17.97
C ALA A 126 -1.54 12.19 19.38
N SER A 127 -2.39 12.22 20.42
CA SER A 127 -1.99 12.12 21.82
C SER A 127 -2.81 11.05 22.54
N SER A 128 -2.38 10.66 23.74
CA SER A 128 -3.16 9.71 24.53
C SER A 128 -4.52 10.32 24.92
N THR A 129 -5.59 9.53 25.03
CA THR A 129 -6.89 10.03 25.51
C THR A 129 -6.81 10.55 26.93
N ALA A 130 -5.86 10.07 27.74
CA ALA A 130 -5.59 10.63 29.07
C ALA A 130 -5.03 12.06 28.96
N THR A 131 -4.10 12.30 28.04
CA THR A 131 -3.59 13.66 27.72
C THR A 131 -4.68 14.53 27.08
N CYS A 132 -5.54 13.93 26.26
CA CYS A 132 -6.67 14.60 25.61
C CYS A 132 -7.81 14.97 26.57
N ALA A 133 -8.04 14.17 27.62
CA ALA A 133 -9.02 14.46 28.66
C ALA A 133 -8.54 15.60 29.58
N ALA A 134 -7.22 15.66 29.84
CA ALA A 134 -6.61 16.72 30.65
C ALA A 134 -6.61 18.11 29.97
N SER A 135 -6.59 18.18 28.64
CA SER A 135 -6.57 19.45 27.89
C SER A 135 -7.97 20.02 27.60
N SER A 136 -8.98 19.59 28.34
CA SER A 136 -10.39 19.94 28.16
C SER A 136 -10.62 21.41 27.76
N ARG A 137 -11.08 21.61 26.52
CA ARG A 137 -12.02 22.69 26.17
C ARG A 137 -12.80 22.52 24.86
N SER A 138 -12.64 21.44 24.05
CA SER A 138 -13.41 21.36 22.79
C SER A 138 -13.87 20.00 22.27
N CYS A 139 -13.74 18.89 23.03
CA CYS A 139 -14.11 17.58 22.49
C CYS A 139 -15.04 16.77 23.41
N SER A 140 -16.16 17.36 23.85
CA SER A 140 -17.28 16.63 24.46
C SER A 140 -18.44 16.53 23.48
N ARG A 141 -18.42 15.47 22.65
CA ARG A 141 -19.59 14.74 22.12
C ARG A 141 -19.12 13.84 20.99
N LEU A 142 -18.93 12.56 21.29
CA LEU A 142 -19.18 11.42 20.40
C LEU A 142 -19.16 10.17 21.30
N SER A 143 -20.08 10.14 22.26
CA SER A 143 -20.42 8.94 23.02
C SER A 143 -21.91 9.01 23.39
N SER A 144 -22.76 8.97 22.36
CA SER A 144 -24.20 8.64 22.45
C SER A 144 -24.81 8.75 21.06
N SER A 145 -24.72 7.65 20.30
CA SER A 145 -25.68 7.11 19.31
C SER A 145 -24.97 6.04 18.50
#